data_AF-A0A8T3TL10-F1
#
_entry.id   AF-A0A8T3TL10-F1
#
_cell.length_a   1.000
_cell.length_b   1.000
_cell.length_c   1.000
_cell.angle_alpha   90.00
_cell.angle_beta   90.00
_cell.angle_gamma   90.00
#
_symmetry.space_group_name_H-M   'P 1'
#
loop_
_entity.id
_entity.type
_entity.pdbx_description
1 polymer ?
#
loop_
_entity_poly.entity_id
_entity_poly.type
_entity_poly.pdbx_seq_one_letter_code
_entity_poly.pdbx_strand_id
1 'polypeptide(L)'
;MTQRQPPRPGAPGEVRGAPRGPAGSPAAGRRTDPAPLQRPPRILPATLAGLLVAAAVALVLGLLRAVFELGPGLLVVAAVGAWLLGEAVARVAWGAVPHLPRADVPRIAAVLGAMAWLAGSAVDYLVSLALLPGSSRTFGERLSDQPFPAWLAPQLSLLDAAEIVVLVVVAWRSAR
;
A
#
# COMPACT_ATOMS: atom_id res chain seq x y z
N MET A 1 -14.80 45.75 -31.39
CA MET A 1 -16.19 46.27 -31.31
C MET A 1 -16.72 45.94 -29.93
N THR A 2 -16.82 46.97 -29.09
CA THR A 2 -16.94 46.85 -27.64
C THR A 2 -18.28 47.45 -27.24
N GLN A 3 -19.26 46.63 -26.89
CA GLN A 3 -20.53 47.12 -26.36
C GLN A 3 -20.46 47.18 -24.83
N ARG A 4 -20.35 48.40 -24.29
CA ARG A 4 -20.52 48.72 -22.88
C ARG A 4 -22.02 48.83 -22.59
N GLN A 5 -22.54 48.02 -21.68
CA GLN A 5 -23.89 48.22 -21.12
C GLN A 5 -23.86 49.29 -20.03
N PRO A 6 -24.86 50.20 -19.98
CA PRO A 6 -24.97 51.23 -18.94
C PRO A 6 -25.55 50.68 -17.62
N PRO A 7 -25.23 51.33 -16.48
CA PRO A 7 -25.69 50.93 -15.15
C PRO A 7 -27.18 51.26 -14.92
N ARG A 8 -27.90 50.36 -14.23
CA ARG A 8 -29.27 50.59 -13.73
C ARG A 8 -29.25 51.33 -12.37
N PRO A 9 -30.02 52.41 -12.19
CA PRO A 9 -30.25 53.06 -10.90
C PRO A 9 -31.57 52.65 -10.22
N GLY A 10 -31.56 52.64 -8.88
CA GLY A 10 -32.75 52.62 -7.99
C GLY A 10 -32.98 51.28 -7.27
N ALA A 11 -33.20 51.19 -5.96
CA ALA A 11 -33.69 52.18 -5.01
C ALA A 11 -33.22 51.90 -3.55
N PRO A 12 -33.10 52.93 -2.70
CA PRO A 12 -32.90 52.80 -1.27
C PRO A 12 -34.25 52.62 -0.54
N GLY A 13 -34.47 51.43 0.01
CA GLY A 13 -35.56 51.15 0.93
C GLY A 13 -35.05 51.01 2.35
N GLU A 14 -35.13 52.10 3.13
CA GLU A 14 -35.12 52.04 4.59
C GLU A 14 -36.34 51.28 5.10
N VAL A 15 -36.13 50.27 5.96
CA VAL A 15 -37.11 49.93 7.01
C VAL A 15 -36.35 49.71 8.31
N ARG A 16 -36.37 50.74 9.16
CA ARG A 16 -36.15 50.65 10.60
C ARG A 16 -37.33 49.91 11.23
N GLY A 17 -37.06 49.01 12.17
CA GLY A 17 -38.08 48.52 13.11
C GLY A 17 -37.84 47.12 13.65
N ALA A 18 -37.20 47.03 14.82
CA ALA A 18 -37.04 45.81 15.59
C ALA A 18 -38.38 45.24 16.11
N PRO A 19 -38.42 43.95 16.48
CA PRO A 19 -38.53 43.67 17.90
C PRO A 19 -37.56 42.59 18.39
N ARG A 20 -36.91 42.89 19.51
CA ARG A 20 -36.27 41.92 20.40
C ARG A 20 -37.33 40.93 20.87
N GLY A 21 -37.34 39.73 20.28
CA GLY A 21 -38.04 38.57 20.83
C GLY A 21 -37.23 37.94 21.96
N PRO A 22 -37.88 37.44 23.02
CA PRO A 22 -37.23 36.95 24.22
C PRO A 22 -36.47 35.65 23.98
N ALA A 23 -35.39 35.50 24.75
CA ALA A 23 -34.59 34.32 25.01
C ALA A 23 -35.39 32.99 24.92
N GLY A 24 -35.40 32.39 23.74
CA GLY A 24 -35.80 31.00 23.53
C GLY A 24 -34.57 30.12 23.66
N SER A 25 -34.42 29.48 24.82
CA SER A 25 -33.47 28.43 25.21
C SER A 25 -32.56 27.88 24.10
N PRO A 26 -31.22 27.95 24.26
CA PRO A 26 -30.31 27.06 23.54
C PRO A 26 -30.41 25.66 24.16
N ALA A 27 -31.58 25.05 24.11
CA ALA A 27 -31.74 23.60 24.21
C ALA A 27 -31.51 23.01 22.81
N ALA A 28 -30.43 23.45 22.15
CA ALA A 28 -29.74 22.61 21.20
C ALA A 28 -29.20 21.46 22.04
N GLY A 29 -30.04 20.44 22.22
CA GLY A 29 -29.60 19.11 22.61
C GLY A 29 -28.49 18.78 21.64
N ARG A 30 -27.25 19.02 22.09
CA ARG A 30 -26.05 18.48 21.51
C ARG A 30 -26.34 17.00 21.56
N ARG A 31 -26.87 16.45 20.47
CA ARG A 31 -26.80 15.02 20.22
C ARG A 31 -25.31 14.76 20.30
N THR A 32 -24.87 14.30 21.45
CA THR A 32 -23.66 13.52 21.57
C THR A 32 -23.99 12.29 20.75
N ASP A 33 -23.86 12.41 19.42
CA ASP A 33 -23.77 11.25 18.56
C ASP A 33 -22.72 10.38 19.26
N PRO A 34 -23.07 9.15 19.65
CA PRO A 34 -22.13 8.30 20.36
C PRO A 34 -20.88 8.26 19.51
N ALA A 35 -19.76 8.73 20.08
CA ALA A 35 -18.48 8.74 19.40
C ALA A 35 -18.33 7.37 18.73
N PRO A 36 -18.14 7.29 17.39
CA PRO A 36 -18.16 6.03 16.68
C PRO A 36 -17.20 5.09 17.40
N LEU A 37 -17.75 3.99 17.94
CA LEU A 37 -16.99 3.00 18.68
C LEU A 37 -15.86 2.53 17.76
N GLN A 38 -14.64 3.02 18.02
CA GLN A 38 -13.47 2.73 17.21
C GLN A 38 -13.19 1.24 17.36
N ARG A 39 -13.64 0.44 16.38
CA ARG A 39 -13.29 -0.98 16.37
C ARG A 39 -11.78 -1.09 16.19
N PRO A 40 -11.09 -1.88 17.01
CA PRO A 40 -9.69 -2.13 16.81
C PRO A 40 -9.47 -2.80 15.45
N PRO A 41 -8.33 -2.53 14.78
CA PRO A 41 -8.00 -3.19 13.53
C PRO A 41 -7.89 -4.70 13.76
N ARG A 42 -8.39 -5.47 12.80
CA ARG A 42 -8.29 -6.93 12.82
C ARG A 42 -6.92 -7.35 12.30
N ILE A 43 -5.92 -7.32 13.18
CA ILE A 43 -4.51 -7.54 12.81
C ILE A 43 -4.26 -8.92 12.22
N LEU A 44 -4.69 -9.98 12.90
CA LEU A 44 -4.44 -11.36 12.44
C LEU A 44 -4.97 -11.64 11.02
N PRO A 45 -6.25 -11.38 10.68
CA PRO A 45 -6.72 -11.63 9.33
C PRO A 45 -6.07 -10.70 8.30
N ALA A 46 -5.72 -9.46 8.66
CA ALA A 46 -5.00 -8.57 7.77
C ALA A 46 -3.60 -9.10 7.44
N THR A 47 -2.89 -9.66 8.42
CA THR A 47 -1.60 -10.32 8.22
C THR A 47 -1.74 -11.55 7.33
N LEU A 48 -2.75 -12.40 7.55
CA LEU A 48 -2.98 -13.59 6.72
C LEU A 48 -3.30 -13.22 5.26
N ALA A 49 -4.17 -12.23 5.04
CA ALA A 49 -4.47 -11.75 3.70
C ALA A 49 -3.23 -11.12 3.04
N GLY A 50 -2.47 -10.33 3.81
CA GLY A 50 -1.21 -9.76 3.36
C GLY A 50 -0.17 -10.81 3.00
N LEU A 51 -0.06 -11.90 3.76
CA LEU A 51 0.83 -13.03 3.46
C LEU A 51 0.48 -13.71 2.14
N LEU A 52 -0.82 -13.91 1.85
CA LEU A 52 -1.26 -14.48 0.58
C LEU A 52 -0.88 -13.58 -0.60
N VAL A 53 -1.11 -12.26 -0.48
CA VAL A 53 -0.73 -11.31 -1.53
C VAL A 53 0.79 -11.19 -1.65
N ALA A 54 1.53 -11.17 -0.54
CA ALA A 54 2.98 -11.18 -0.51
C ALA A 54 3.55 -12.41 -1.22
N ALA A 55 2.97 -13.60 -1.00
CA ALA A 55 3.37 -14.82 -1.69
C ALA A 55 3.12 -14.74 -3.20
N ALA A 56 1.97 -14.19 -3.63
CA ALA A 56 1.67 -13.98 -5.05
C ALA A 56 2.65 -12.98 -5.69
N VAL A 57 2.94 -11.87 -5.02
CA VAL A 57 3.92 -10.85 -5.47
C VAL A 57 5.32 -11.46 -5.56
N ALA A 58 5.74 -12.23 -4.55
CA ALA A 58 7.02 -12.93 -4.54
C ALA A 58 7.16 -13.89 -5.73
N LEU A 59 6.13 -14.70 -6.00
CA LEU A 59 6.11 -15.61 -7.14
C LEU A 59 6.23 -14.86 -8.47
N VAL A 60 5.45 -13.79 -8.66
CA VAL A 60 5.50 -12.98 -9.90
C VAL A 60 6.87 -12.33 -10.07
N LEU A 61 7.41 -11.69 -9.02
CA LEU A 61 8.73 -11.06 -9.08
C LEU A 61 9.84 -12.08 -9.36
N GLY A 62 9.84 -13.20 -8.63
CA GLY A 62 10.85 -14.25 -8.79
C GLY A 62 10.84 -14.86 -10.19
N LEU A 63 9.65 -15.17 -10.72
CA LEU A 63 9.52 -15.71 -12.09
C LEU A 63 9.92 -14.68 -13.15
N LEU A 64 9.53 -13.42 -13.00
CA LEU A 64 9.91 -12.39 -13.96
C LEU A 64 11.41 -12.12 -13.97
N ARG A 65 12.04 -12.12 -12.79
CA ARG A 65 13.50 -11.97 -12.65
C ARG A 65 14.22 -13.14 -13.31
N ALA A 66 13.80 -14.37 -13.04
CA ALA A 66 14.42 -15.58 -13.58
C ALA A 66 14.28 -15.75 -15.11
N VAL A 67 13.15 -15.32 -15.69
CA VAL A 67 12.84 -15.62 -17.11
C VAL A 67 13.19 -14.47 -18.04
N PHE A 68 12.98 -13.22 -17.63
CA PHE A 68 13.01 -12.08 -18.54
C PHE A 68 14.17 -11.11 -18.30
N GLU A 69 14.98 -11.30 -17.24
CA GLU A 69 16.08 -10.39 -16.87
C GLU A 69 15.68 -8.90 -16.91
N LEU A 70 14.43 -8.60 -16.56
CA LEU A 70 13.82 -7.27 -16.69
C LEU A 70 14.35 -6.32 -15.61
N GLY A 71 15.58 -5.84 -15.72
CA GLY A 71 16.19 -4.98 -14.71
C GLY A 71 15.26 -3.83 -14.24
N PRO A 72 15.03 -2.76 -15.04
CA PRO A 72 14.20 -1.65 -14.59
C PRO A 72 12.70 -1.97 -14.55
N GLY A 73 12.23 -2.90 -15.39
CA GLY A 73 10.81 -3.25 -15.49
C GLY A 73 10.24 -3.85 -14.20
N LEU A 74 11.09 -4.50 -13.40
CA LEU A 74 10.70 -5.04 -12.09
C LEU A 74 10.26 -3.95 -11.10
N LEU A 75 10.74 -2.71 -11.22
CA LEU A 75 10.32 -1.62 -10.32
C LEU A 75 8.83 -1.30 -10.46
N VAL A 76 8.28 -1.38 -11.67
CA VAL A 76 6.85 -1.14 -11.91
C VAL A 76 6.02 -2.28 -11.32
N VAL A 77 6.47 -3.53 -11.52
CA VAL A 77 5.81 -4.72 -10.95
C VAL A 77 5.85 -4.67 -9.42
N ALA A 78 7.00 -4.30 -8.84
CA ALA A 78 7.18 -4.10 -7.42
C ALA A 78 6.23 -3.03 -6.89
N ALA A 79 6.14 -1.87 -7.54
CA ALA A 79 5.23 -0.80 -7.13
C ALA A 79 3.76 -1.25 -7.15
N VAL A 80 3.31 -1.89 -8.23
CA VAL A 80 1.94 -2.39 -8.36
C VAL A 80 1.65 -3.49 -7.34
N GLY A 81 2.56 -4.45 -7.18
CA GLY A 81 2.44 -5.54 -6.22
C GLY A 81 2.38 -5.04 -4.77
N ALA A 82 3.25 -4.09 -4.40
CA ALA A 82 3.23 -3.47 -3.08
C ALA A 82 1.98 -2.62 -2.84
N TRP A 83 1.47 -1.93 -3.85
CA TRP A 83 0.21 -1.19 -3.75
C TRP A 83 -0.95 -2.14 -3.43
N LEU A 84 -1.08 -3.24 -4.19
CA LEU A 84 -2.09 -4.27 -3.95
C LEU A 84 -1.94 -4.92 -2.57
N LEU A 85 -0.70 -5.19 -2.14
CA LEU A 85 -0.40 -5.72 -0.81
C LEU A 85 -0.88 -4.77 0.30
N GLY A 86 -0.51 -3.50 0.22
CA GLY A 86 -0.92 -2.50 1.20
C GLY A 86 -2.43 -2.31 1.24
N GLU A 87 -3.07 -2.26 0.09
CA GLU A 87 -4.53 -2.11 -0.03
C GLU A 87 -5.28 -3.35 0.49
N ALA A 88 -4.76 -4.56 0.28
CA ALA A 88 -5.33 -5.78 0.83
C ALA A 88 -5.23 -5.81 2.37
N VAL A 89 -4.05 -5.45 2.91
CA VAL A 89 -3.84 -5.38 4.36
C VAL A 89 -4.77 -4.33 5.00
N ALA A 90 -4.88 -3.13 4.42
CA ALA A 90 -5.79 -2.09 4.93
C ALA A 90 -7.26 -2.49 4.83
N ARG A 91 -7.71 -3.00 3.68
CA ARG A 91 -9.11 -3.43 3.48
C ARG A 91 -9.51 -4.51 4.47
N VAL A 92 -8.65 -5.47 4.76
CA VAL A 92 -8.95 -6.55 5.71
C VAL A 92 -8.83 -6.10 7.18
N ALA A 93 -7.90 -5.19 7.48
CA ALA A 93 -7.73 -4.66 8.84
C ALA A 93 -8.95 -3.86 9.30
N TRP A 94 -9.54 -3.05 8.41
CA TRP A 94 -10.57 -2.07 8.76
C TRP A 94 -11.96 -2.39 8.20
N GLY A 95 -12.04 -3.17 7.12
CA GLY A 95 -13.28 -3.37 6.37
C GLY A 95 -13.77 -2.08 5.71
N ALA A 96 -15.10 -1.93 5.58
CA ALA A 96 -15.74 -0.74 5.02
C ALA A 96 -15.98 0.39 6.05
N VAL A 97 -15.34 0.31 7.22
CA VAL A 97 -15.64 1.22 8.35
C VAL A 97 -14.67 2.41 8.35
N PRO A 98 -15.15 3.65 8.56
CA PRO A 98 -14.28 4.79 8.82
C PRO A 98 -13.40 4.53 10.04
N HIS A 99 -12.10 4.77 9.90
CA HIS A 99 -11.11 4.47 10.93
C HIS A 99 -10.09 5.59 11.08
N LEU A 100 -9.47 5.66 12.25
CA LEU A 100 -8.31 6.53 12.47
C LEU A 100 -7.04 5.81 12.01
N PRO A 101 -6.05 6.54 11.47
CA PRO A 101 -4.78 5.96 11.09
C PRO A 101 -4.07 5.39 12.33
N ARG A 102 -3.81 4.07 12.32
CA ARG A 102 -2.92 3.39 13.28
C ARG A 102 -1.64 2.98 12.59
N ALA A 103 -0.51 3.16 13.26
CA ALA A 103 0.82 2.87 12.71
C ALA A 103 1.08 1.37 12.47
N ASP A 104 0.33 0.47 13.11
CA ASP A 104 0.60 -0.97 13.07
C ASP A 104 0.28 -1.58 11.70
N VAL A 105 -0.84 -1.20 11.08
CA VAL A 105 -1.28 -1.70 9.77
C VAL A 105 -0.25 -1.40 8.67
N PRO A 106 0.24 -0.16 8.50
CA PRO A 106 1.26 0.12 7.49
C PRO A 106 2.63 -0.46 7.83
N ARG A 107 2.96 -0.67 9.12
CA ARG A 107 4.17 -1.41 9.52
C ARG A 107 4.10 -2.88 9.09
N ILE A 108 2.95 -3.53 9.27
CA ILE A 108 2.72 -4.90 8.82
C ILE A 108 2.89 -4.98 7.31
N ALA A 109 2.26 -4.07 6.56
CA ALA A 109 2.40 -4.03 5.10
C ALA A 109 3.85 -3.82 4.65
N ALA A 110 4.61 -2.94 5.32
CA ALA A 110 6.03 -2.72 5.07
C ALA A 110 6.87 -4.00 5.29
N VAL A 111 6.67 -4.68 6.42
CA VAL A 111 7.38 -5.93 6.74
C VAL A 111 7.05 -7.02 5.73
N LEU A 112 5.77 -7.16 5.37
CA LEU A 112 5.33 -8.12 4.36
C LEU A 112 5.89 -7.80 2.97
N GLY A 113 6.03 -6.52 2.62
CA GLY A 113 6.70 -6.09 1.38
C GLY A 113 8.17 -6.49 1.33
N ALA A 114 8.91 -6.29 2.43
CA ALA A 114 10.30 -6.74 2.53
C ALA A 114 10.42 -8.28 2.48
N MET A 115 9.50 -9.00 3.13
CA MET A 115 9.42 -10.46 3.05
C MET A 115 9.07 -10.95 1.64
N ALA A 116 8.17 -10.26 0.92
CA ALA A 116 7.83 -10.59 -0.46
C ALA A 116 9.04 -10.47 -1.38
N TRP A 117 9.85 -9.42 -1.20
CA TRP A 117 11.12 -9.27 -1.92
C TRP A 117 12.04 -10.47 -1.66
N LEU A 118 12.30 -10.78 -0.38
CA LEU A 118 13.20 -11.88 0.00
C LEU A 118 12.71 -13.24 -0.53
N ALA A 119 11.40 -13.50 -0.43
CA ALA A 119 10.78 -14.70 -0.96
C ALA A 119 10.85 -14.74 -2.50
N GLY A 120 10.70 -13.62 -3.18
CA GLY A 120 10.86 -13.52 -4.63
C GLY A 120 12.29 -13.83 -5.07
N SER A 121 13.29 -13.31 -4.37
CA SER A 121 14.70 -13.65 -4.60
C SER A 121 14.97 -15.14 -4.36
N ALA A 122 14.32 -15.75 -3.37
CA ALA A 122 14.42 -17.20 -3.15
C ALA A 122 13.77 -18.01 -4.28
N VAL A 123 12.62 -17.56 -4.81
CA VAL A 123 11.99 -18.19 -5.99
C VAL A 123 12.91 -18.09 -7.20
N ASP A 124 13.47 -16.92 -7.48
CA ASP A 124 14.43 -16.71 -8.57
C ASP A 124 15.65 -17.64 -8.45
N TYR A 125 16.23 -17.76 -7.25
CA TYR A 125 17.29 -18.71 -6.95
C TYR A 125 16.90 -20.16 -7.28
N LEU A 126 15.73 -20.62 -6.82
CA LEU A 126 15.27 -21.99 -7.06
C LEU A 126 15.00 -22.26 -8.55
N VAL A 127 14.45 -21.29 -9.26
CA VAL A 127 14.21 -21.39 -10.71
C VAL A 127 15.54 -21.39 -11.47
N SER A 128 16.46 -20.51 -11.11
CA SER A 128 17.81 -20.47 -11.67
C SER A 128 18.52 -21.82 -11.48
N LEU A 129 18.43 -22.43 -10.29
CA LEU A 129 18.97 -23.77 -10.02
C LEU A 129 18.32 -24.87 -10.86
N ALA A 130 17.03 -24.77 -11.12
CA ALA A 130 16.27 -25.73 -11.91
C ALA A 130 16.58 -25.62 -13.42
N LEU A 131 16.84 -24.41 -13.92
CA LEU A 131 17.06 -24.13 -15.33
C LEU A 131 18.50 -24.36 -15.81
N LEU A 132 19.48 -24.65 -14.93
CA LEU A 132 20.86 -24.94 -15.34
C LEU A 132 20.91 -26.12 -16.34
N PRO A 133 21.26 -25.87 -17.62
CA PRO A 133 21.34 -26.92 -18.63
C PRO A 133 22.51 -27.86 -18.34
N GLY A 134 22.30 -29.17 -18.57
CA GLY A 134 23.40 -30.13 -18.62
C GLY A 134 24.02 -30.54 -17.28
N SER A 135 23.40 -30.21 -16.16
CA SER A 135 23.91 -30.63 -14.85
C SER A 135 23.55 -32.09 -14.55
N SER A 136 24.57 -32.95 -14.52
CA SER A 136 24.51 -34.33 -14.02
C SER A 136 24.31 -34.41 -12.50
N ARG A 137 24.37 -33.27 -11.79
CA ARG A 137 24.18 -33.19 -10.34
C ARG A 137 22.71 -33.13 -9.97
N THR A 138 22.36 -33.79 -8.88
CA THR A 138 21.00 -33.74 -8.31
C THR A 138 20.69 -32.34 -7.78
N PHE A 139 19.40 -32.00 -7.63
CA PHE A 139 18.99 -30.69 -7.10
C PHE A 139 19.54 -30.42 -5.69
N GLY A 140 19.60 -31.45 -4.84
CA GLY A 140 20.14 -31.35 -3.48
C GLY A 140 21.62 -30.99 -3.45
N GLU A 141 22.42 -31.60 -4.31
CA GLU A 141 23.86 -31.28 -4.46
C GLU A 141 24.08 -29.83 -4.91
N ARG A 142 23.24 -29.33 -5.83
CA ARG A 142 23.33 -27.93 -6.26
C ARG A 142 23.03 -26.96 -5.12
N LEU A 143 22.03 -27.28 -4.30
CA LEU A 143 21.64 -26.45 -3.15
C LEU A 143 22.74 -26.38 -2.08
N SER A 144 23.48 -27.48 -1.87
CA SER A 144 24.60 -27.52 -0.93
C SER A 144 25.84 -26.80 -1.47
N ASP A 145 26.11 -26.90 -2.78
CA ASP A 145 27.29 -26.29 -3.41
C ASP A 145 27.17 -24.77 -3.52
N GLN A 146 25.96 -24.24 -3.72
CA GLN A 146 25.71 -22.81 -3.89
C GLN A 146 24.60 -22.31 -2.96
N PRO A 147 24.87 -22.10 -1.66
CA PRO A 147 23.84 -21.69 -0.71
C PRO A 147 23.24 -20.31 -1.05
N PHE A 148 21.95 -20.13 -0.76
CA PHE A 148 21.19 -18.92 -1.13
C PHE A 148 21.88 -17.58 -0.79
N PRO A 149 22.45 -17.37 0.43
CA PRO A 149 23.12 -16.11 0.73
C PRO A 149 24.35 -15.84 -0.14
N ALA A 150 25.09 -16.89 -0.51
CA ALA A 150 26.26 -16.77 -1.38
C ALA A 150 25.85 -16.44 -2.83
N TRP A 151 24.70 -16.97 -3.28
CA TRP A 151 24.09 -16.62 -4.57
C TRP A 151 23.53 -15.19 -4.60
N LEU A 152 22.91 -14.74 -3.50
CA LEU A 152 22.26 -13.43 -3.40
C LEU A 152 23.26 -12.28 -3.27
N ALA A 153 24.34 -12.46 -2.49
CA ALA A 153 25.31 -11.41 -2.20
C ALA A 153 25.86 -10.66 -3.44
N PRO A 154 26.33 -11.33 -4.51
CA PRO A 154 26.84 -10.64 -5.70
C PRO A 154 25.76 -9.95 -6.53
N GLN A 155 24.48 -10.29 -6.33
CA GLN A 155 23.36 -9.71 -7.05
C GLN A 155 22.81 -8.44 -6.38
N LEU A 156 23.22 -8.12 -5.15
CA LEU A 156 22.75 -6.92 -4.46
C LEU A 156 23.31 -5.66 -5.12
N SER A 157 22.57 -5.14 -6.09
CA SER A 157 22.86 -3.88 -6.76
C SER A 157 22.05 -2.73 -6.16
N LEU A 158 22.35 -1.50 -6.59
CA LEU A 158 21.53 -0.32 -6.25
C LEU A 158 20.09 -0.47 -6.72
N LEU A 159 19.86 -1.25 -7.78
CA LEU A 159 18.52 -1.50 -8.31
C LEU A 159 17.70 -2.39 -7.38
N ASP A 160 18.32 -3.40 -6.76
CA ASP A 160 17.67 -4.26 -5.77
C ASP A 160 17.34 -3.48 -4.50
N ALA A 161 18.26 -2.61 -4.07
CA ALA A 161 17.99 -1.68 -2.98
C ALA A 161 16.79 -0.77 -3.29
N ALA A 162 16.72 -0.24 -4.51
CA ALA A 162 15.60 0.57 -4.96
C ALA A 162 14.28 -0.23 -4.99
N GLU A 163 14.31 -1.48 -5.45
CA GLU A 163 13.15 -2.37 -5.47
C GLU A 163 12.62 -2.64 -4.06
N ILE A 164 13.50 -2.95 -3.10
CA ILE A 164 13.12 -3.11 -1.68
C ILE A 164 12.48 -1.83 -1.16
N VAL A 165 13.09 -0.67 -1.41
CA VAL A 165 12.57 0.63 -0.97
C VAL A 165 11.18 0.88 -1.57
N VAL A 166 11.00 0.62 -2.87
CA VAL A 166 9.70 0.75 -3.54
C VAL A 166 8.67 -0.17 -2.92
N LEU A 167 8.99 -1.46 -2.72
CA LEU A 167 8.07 -2.42 -2.12
C LEU A 167 7.63 -1.98 -0.73
N VAL A 168 8.60 -1.61 0.12
CA VAL A 168 8.35 -1.19 1.50
C VAL A 168 7.55 0.11 1.56
N VAL A 169 7.97 1.14 0.84
CA VAL A 169 7.37 2.49 0.91
C VAL A 169 5.98 2.49 0.28
N VAL A 170 5.79 1.82 -0.86
CA VAL A 170 4.49 1.77 -1.53
C VAL A 170 3.51 0.92 -0.73
N ALA A 171 3.92 -0.23 -0.19
CA ALA A 171 3.05 -1.05 0.66
C ALA A 171 2.63 -0.29 1.92
N TRP A 172 3.58 0.37 2.57
CA TRP A 172 3.32 1.20 3.73
C TRP A 172 2.39 2.37 3.42
N ARG A 173 2.59 3.07 2.30
CA ARG A 173 1.78 4.24 1.92
C ARG A 173 0.36 3.82 1.54
N SER A 174 0.21 2.67 0.90
CA SER A 174 -1.08 2.15 0.45
C SER A 174 -1.89 1.53 1.59
N ALA A 175 -1.23 1.17 2.69
CA ALA A 175 -1.86 0.64 3.90
C ALA A 175 -2.22 1.73 4.94
N ARG A 176 -1.90 2.99 4.66
CA ARG A 176 -2.24 4.17 5.48
C ARG A 176 -3.61 4.71 5.13
#